data_AF-A0A2Z6QPE2-F1
#
_entry.id   AF-A0A2Z6QPE2-F1
#
_cell.length_a   1.000
_cell.length_b   1.000
_cell.length_c   1.000
_cell.angle_alpha   90.00
_cell.angle_beta   90.00
_cell.angle_gamma   90.00
#
_symmetry.space_group_name_H-M   'P 1'
#
loop_
_entity.id
_entity.type
_entity.pdbx_description
1 polymer ?
#
loop_
_entity_poly.entity_id
_entity_poly.type
_entity_poly.pdbx_seq_one_letter_code
_entity_poly.pdbx_strand_id
1 'polypeptide(L)'
;MYLIELILTSECSHVKFSNLATKRLKQCRTPLGKKISLNNSISIVPELIYPVSSIQQQLSSMFKRPGFEELLRHWTRHSIIDNVLSDIYDGQIWKNLKESSEQGSNNFFRPDKADAHLGLMMNLDWFQPYEGTIYSTGPDEVKLHKVNHYLSPIITELESLWEGVNLNRTNECPNGKDI
;
A
#
# COMPACT_ATOMS: atom_id res chain seq x y z
N MET A 1 18.07 14.72 -1.31
CA MET A 1 18.16 15.93 -2.16
C MET A 1 17.41 15.79 -3.49
N TYR A 2 16.39 14.92 -3.61
CA TYR A 2 15.52 14.83 -4.81
C TYR A 2 14.08 15.29 -4.55
N LEU A 3 13.65 15.35 -3.28
CA LEU A 3 12.32 15.82 -2.90
C LEU A 3 12.13 17.34 -2.96
N ILE A 4 13.22 18.12 -2.86
CA ILE A 4 13.16 19.58 -2.86
C ILE A 4 13.05 20.14 -4.29
N GLU A 5 13.63 19.48 -5.30
CA GLU A 5 13.53 19.93 -6.69
C GLU A 5 12.16 19.71 -7.34
N LEU A 6 11.36 18.76 -6.85
CA LEU A 6 9.99 18.50 -7.34
C LEU A 6 9.01 19.66 -7.04
N ILE A 7 9.34 20.54 -6.09
CA ILE A 7 8.45 21.62 -5.63
C ILE A 7 8.43 22.81 -6.61
N LEU A 8 9.41 22.95 -7.51
CA LEU A 8 9.42 24.02 -8.52
C LEU A 8 8.48 23.74 -9.70
N THR A 9 8.05 22.50 -9.89
CA THR A 9 7.10 22.11 -10.94
C THR A 9 5.69 21.97 -10.38
N SER A 10 4.73 22.72 -10.91
CA SER A 10 3.33 22.68 -10.48
C SER A 10 2.56 21.44 -10.95
N GLU A 11 3.17 20.54 -11.74
CA GLU A 11 2.52 19.37 -12.35
C GLU A 11 3.44 18.14 -12.37
N CYS A 12 2.84 16.96 -12.26
CA CYS A 12 3.53 15.68 -12.27
C CYS A 12 4.07 15.31 -13.66
N SER A 13 5.38 15.11 -13.77
CA SER A 13 6.05 14.70 -15.01
C SER A 13 6.13 13.19 -15.21
N HIS A 14 5.60 12.38 -14.27
CA HIS A 14 5.68 10.92 -14.33
C HIS A 14 5.07 10.39 -15.63
N VAL A 15 5.80 9.47 -16.25
CA VAL A 15 5.40 8.76 -17.45
C VAL A 15 5.19 7.29 -17.08
N LYS A 16 3.94 6.83 -17.17
CA LYS A 16 3.60 5.45 -16.82
C LYS A 16 4.26 4.50 -17.81
N PHE A 17 5.03 3.52 -17.32
CA PHE A 17 5.61 2.48 -18.16
C PHE A 17 4.51 1.73 -18.91
N SER A 18 4.58 1.74 -20.24
CA SER A 18 3.69 0.94 -21.09
C SER A 18 4.29 -0.46 -21.24
N ASN A 19 3.54 -1.50 -20.88
CA ASN A 19 3.92 -2.90 -21.17
C ASN A 19 3.81 -3.24 -22.68
N LEU A 20 3.50 -2.26 -23.53
CA LEU A 20 3.35 -2.40 -24.98
C LEU A 20 4.24 -1.37 -25.67
N ALA A 21 5.17 -1.84 -26.50
CA ALA A 21 6.15 -1.05 -27.25
C ALA A 21 5.55 0.02 -28.19
N THR A 22 4.23 0.06 -28.34
CA THR A 22 3.52 0.83 -29.38
C THR A 22 2.57 1.92 -28.86
N LYS A 23 2.39 2.11 -27.55
CA LYS A 23 1.53 3.20 -27.02
C LYS A 23 2.32 4.46 -26.71
N ARG A 24 1.86 5.61 -27.21
CA ARG A 24 2.32 6.95 -26.80
C ARG A 24 2.25 7.05 -25.28
N LEU A 25 3.42 7.26 -24.68
CA LEU A 25 3.61 7.49 -23.26
C LEU A 25 2.91 8.81 -22.86
N LYS A 26 1.80 8.71 -22.11
CA LYS A 26 1.11 9.89 -21.56
C LYS A 26 1.79 10.32 -20.26
N GLN A 27 2.13 11.61 -20.16
CA GLN A 27 2.53 12.26 -18.92
C GLN A 27 1.32 12.43 -18.00
N CYS A 28 1.54 12.31 -16.69
CA CYS A 28 0.52 12.43 -15.66
C CYS A 28 -0.15 13.81 -15.63
N ARG A 29 0.64 14.90 -15.58
CA ARG A 29 0.21 16.31 -15.51
C ARG A 29 -0.70 16.67 -14.33
N THR A 30 -0.89 15.78 -13.35
CA THR A 30 -1.63 16.10 -12.13
C THR A 30 -0.97 17.26 -11.39
N PRO A 31 -1.72 18.31 -11.00
CA PRO A 31 -1.18 19.41 -10.22
C PRO A 31 -0.52 18.94 -8.91
N LEU A 32 0.67 19.44 -8.61
CA LEU A 32 1.42 19.13 -7.38
C LEU A 32 1.31 20.24 -6.32
N GLY A 33 0.84 21.44 -6.69
CA GLY A 33 0.70 22.58 -5.79
C GLY A 33 -0.36 23.59 -6.19
N LYS A 34 -0.96 24.24 -5.19
CA LYS A 34 -1.87 25.39 -5.32
C LYS A 34 -1.13 26.68 -5.09
N LYS A 35 -1.46 27.71 -5.87
CA LYS A 35 -1.03 29.08 -5.59
C LYS A 35 -1.98 29.73 -4.59
N ILE A 36 -1.44 30.25 -3.50
CA ILE A 36 -2.18 31.04 -2.51
C ILE A 36 -1.57 32.43 -2.39
N SER A 37 -2.42 33.44 -2.22
CA SER A 37 -1.99 34.82 -1.97
C SER A 37 -1.95 35.07 -0.47
N LEU A 38 -0.77 35.36 0.06
CA LEU A 38 -0.55 35.72 1.46
C LEU A 38 0.19 37.07 1.47
N ASN A 39 -0.41 38.09 2.07
CA ASN A 39 0.21 39.42 2.25
C ASN A 39 0.85 39.99 0.96
N ASN A 40 0.13 39.95 -0.16
CA ASN A 40 0.60 40.37 -1.50
C ASN A 40 1.79 39.58 -2.07
N SER A 41 2.13 38.45 -1.46
CA SER A 41 3.08 37.47 -2.01
C SER A 41 2.36 36.21 -2.47
N ILE A 42 2.81 35.63 -3.58
CA ILE A 42 2.28 34.36 -4.09
C ILE A 42 3.14 33.23 -3.52
N SER A 43 2.51 32.34 -2.76
CA SER A 43 3.13 31.12 -2.25
C SER A 43 2.55 29.92 -2.98
N ILE A 44 3.39 28.93 -3.30
CA ILE A 44 2.96 27.63 -3.81
C ILE A 44 2.92 26.67 -2.62
N VAL A 45 1.75 26.14 -2.32
CA VAL A 45 1.57 25.10 -1.29
C VAL A 45 1.28 23.77 -1.98
N PRO A 46 1.76 22.63 -1.45
CA PRO A 46 1.45 21.32 -2.03
C PRO A 46 -0.06 21.07 -2.14
N GLU A 47 -0.50 20.49 -3.26
CA GLU A 47 -1.89 20.04 -3.46
C GLU A 47 -2.23 18.90 -2.50
N LEU A 48 -1.25 18.01 -2.31
CA LEU A 48 -1.26 16.91 -1.35
C LEU A 48 0.01 17.01 -0.53
N ILE A 49 -0.13 17.20 0.78
CA ILE A 49 1.01 17.20 1.70
C ILE A 49 1.61 15.78 1.77
N TYR A 50 0.77 14.75 1.62
CA TYR A 50 1.17 13.34 1.61
C TYR A 50 0.46 12.60 0.47
N PRO A 51 1.15 12.30 -0.64
CA PRO A 51 0.56 11.52 -1.72
C PRO A 51 0.49 10.04 -1.31
N VAL A 52 -0.72 9.55 -1.00
CA VAL A 52 -0.97 8.12 -0.78
C VAL A 52 -1.62 7.55 -2.03
N SER A 53 -1.09 6.44 -2.53
CA SER A 53 -1.77 5.64 -3.54
C SER A 53 -2.62 4.59 -2.84
N SER A 54 -3.86 4.44 -3.29
CA SER A 54 -4.76 3.45 -2.70
C SER A 54 -4.15 2.05 -2.70
N ILE A 55 -4.28 1.32 -1.60
CA ILE A 55 -3.84 -0.07 -1.44
C ILE A 55 -4.48 -0.92 -2.54
N GLN A 56 -5.77 -0.75 -2.82
CA GLN A 56 -6.47 -1.43 -3.90
C GLN A 56 -5.83 -1.17 -5.27
N GLN A 57 -5.45 0.08 -5.56
CA GLN A 57 -4.78 0.43 -6.81
C GLN A 57 -3.38 -0.20 -6.91
N GLN A 58 -2.65 -0.25 -5.79
CA GLN A 58 -1.35 -0.90 -5.71
C GLN A 58 -1.48 -2.41 -5.93
N LEU A 59 -2.40 -3.08 -5.24
CA LEU A 59 -2.73 -4.50 -5.45
C LEU A 59 -3.10 -4.75 -6.92
N SER A 60 -4.03 -3.97 -7.48
CA SER A 60 -4.40 -4.05 -8.91
C SER A 60 -3.22 -3.92 -9.87
N SER A 61 -2.19 -3.16 -9.50
CA SER A 61 -0.96 -3.00 -10.28
C SER A 61 -0.02 -4.20 -10.10
N MET A 62 0.10 -4.72 -8.88
CA MET A 62 0.94 -5.88 -8.55
C MET A 62 0.40 -7.16 -9.20
N PHE A 63 -0.90 -7.42 -9.13
CA PHE A 63 -1.55 -8.56 -9.78
C PHE A 63 -1.43 -8.56 -11.31
N LYS A 64 -1.10 -7.44 -11.94
CA LYS A 64 -0.84 -7.38 -13.40
C LYS A 64 0.60 -7.74 -13.76
N ARG A 65 1.48 -7.95 -12.78
CA ARG A 65 2.89 -8.29 -13.01
C ARG A 65 3.04 -9.80 -13.20
N PRO A 66 3.76 -10.25 -14.25
CA PRO A 66 4.09 -11.67 -14.41
C PRO A 66 4.76 -12.25 -13.16
N GLY A 67 4.31 -13.44 -12.74
CA GLY A 67 4.87 -14.17 -11.61
C GLY A 67 4.45 -13.68 -10.22
N PHE A 68 3.69 -12.58 -10.10
CA PHE A 68 3.25 -12.09 -8.79
C PHE A 68 2.33 -13.09 -8.07
N GLU A 69 1.35 -13.63 -8.78
CA GLU A 69 0.41 -14.61 -8.25
C GLU A 69 1.12 -15.93 -7.88
N GLU A 70 2.14 -16.33 -8.63
CA GLU A 70 2.99 -17.47 -8.26
C GLU A 70 3.76 -17.22 -6.96
N LEU A 71 4.32 -16.02 -6.78
CA LEU A 71 5.01 -15.63 -5.56
C LEU A 71 4.09 -15.69 -4.34
N LEU A 72 2.83 -15.28 -4.48
CA LEU A 72 1.83 -15.38 -3.41
C LEU A 72 1.56 -16.84 -3.01
N ARG A 73 1.54 -17.77 -3.97
CA ARG A 73 1.37 -19.21 -3.68
C ARG A 73 2.63 -19.88 -3.15
N HIS A 74 3.78 -19.18 -3.08
CA HIS A 74 5.06 -19.83 -2.77
C HIS A 74 5.04 -20.55 -1.42
N TRP A 75 4.46 -19.91 -0.39
CA TRP A 75 4.40 -20.47 0.98
C TRP A 75 3.72 -21.84 1.05
N THR A 76 2.81 -22.14 0.11
CA THR A 76 2.08 -23.42 0.06
C THR A 76 2.96 -24.63 -0.26
N ARG A 77 4.16 -24.40 -0.81
CA ARG A 77 5.08 -25.44 -1.26
C ARG A 77 6.13 -25.81 -0.20
N HIS A 78 6.12 -25.17 0.96
CA HIS A 78 7.14 -25.36 1.98
C HIS A 78 6.97 -26.67 2.75
N SER A 79 8.09 -27.34 3.03
CA SER A 79 8.13 -28.50 3.92
C SER A 79 8.03 -28.05 5.37
N ILE A 80 7.03 -28.56 6.08
CA ILE A 80 6.90 -28.33 7.52
C ILE A 80 7.97 -29.15 8.23
N ILE A 81 8.82 -28.49 9.01
CA ILE A 81 9.80 -29.14 9.89
C ILE A 81 9.22 -29.09 11.30
N ASP A 82 9.07 -30.27 11.92
CA ASP A 82 8.53 -30.36 13.28
C ASP A 82 9.35 -29.51 14.26
N ASN A 83 8.66 -28.74 15.09
CA ASN A 83 9.22 -27.85 16.12
C ASN A 83 10.10 -26.69 15.59
N VAL A 84 10.01 -26.34 14.30
CA VAL A 84 10.69 -25.17 13.73
C VAL A 84 9.69 -24.24 13.05
N LEU A 85 9.79 -22.94 13.34
CA LEU A 85 9.06 -21.90 12.61
C LEU A 85 10.01 -21.31 11.55
N SER A 86 9.76 -21.63 10.30
CA SER A 86 10.60 -21.24 9.16
C SER A 86 10.02 -20.07 8.36
N ASP A 87 8.70 -19.94 8.37
CA ASP A 87 7.95 -18.90 7.68
C ASP A 87 6.90 -18.28 8.63
N ILE A 88 6.42 -17.08 8.30
CA ILE A 88 5.33 -16.44 9.05
C ILE A 88 4.07 -17.31 9.08
N TYR A 89 3.77 -18.04 7.99
CA TYR A 89 2.61 -18.94 7.91
C TYR A 89 2.71 -20.15 8.85
N ASP A 90 3.88 -20.41 9.44
CA ASP A 90 4.02 -21.45 10.47
C ASP A 90 3.40 -21.03 11.81
N GLY A 91 3.17 -19.74 12.01
CA GLY A 91 2.58 -19.18 13.23
C GLY A 91 1.14 -19.61 13.47
N GLN A 92 0.78 -19.77 14.75
CA GLN A 92 -0.56 -20.24 15.15
C GLN A 92 -1.69 -19.32 14.67
N ILE A 93 -1.46 -18.02 14.59
CA ILE A 93 -2.47 -17.06 14.11
C ILE A 93 -2.83 -17.33 12.65
N TRP A 94 -1.84 -17.54 11.78
CA TRP A 94 -2.05 -17.80 10.35
C TRP A 94 -2.69 -19.17 10.10
N LYS A 95 -2.40 -20.16 10.96
CA LYS A 95 -2.98 -21.51 10.89
C LYS A 95 -4.42 -21.59 11.39
N ASN A 96 -4.81 -20.74 12.34
CA ASN A 96 -6.10 -20.86 13.05
C ASN A 96 -7.06 -19.69 12.81
N LEU A 97 -6.65 -18.63 12.10
CA LEU A 97 -7.53 -17.53 11.75
C LEU A 97 -8.71 -18.08 10.93
N LYS A 98 -9.92 -17.82 11.39
CA LYS A 98 -11.16 -18.25 10.74
C LYS A 98 -11.65 -17.21 9.74
N GLU A 99 -12.21 -17.67 8.64
CA GLU A 99 -12.83 -16.83 7.62
C GLU A 99 -14.10 -16.15 8.15
N SER A 100 -14.86 -16.85 8.98
CA SER A 100 -16.06 -16.32 9.65
C SER A 100 -16.16 -16.83 11.08
N SER A 101 -17.04 -16.21 11.87
CA SER A 101 -17.35 -16.64 13.24
C SER A 101 -18.26 -17.88 13.30
N GLU A 102 -18.67 -18.41 12.14
CA GLU A 102 -19.59 -19.54 12.06
C GLU A 102 -18.95 -20.87 12.49
N GLN A 103 -19.77 -21.74 13.07
CA GLN A 103 -19.33 -23.06 13.51
C GLN A 103 -18.90 -23.91 12.29
N GLY A 104 -17.67 -24.41 12.30
CA GLY A 104 -17.12 -25.19 11.18
C GLY A 104 -16.54 -24.34 10.05
N SER A 105 -16.41 -23.01 10.25
CA SER A 105 -15.76 -22.12 9.28
C SER A 105 -14.33 -22.58 8.95
N ASN A 106 -14.00 -22.44 7.66
CA ASN A 106 -12.67 -22.72 7.15
C ASN A 106 -11.65 -21.74 7.76
N ASN A 107 -10.38 -22.14 7.72
CA ASN A 107 -9.30 -21.20 8.00
C ASN A 107 -9.20 -20.21 6.85
N PHE A 108 -8.91 -18.95 7.16
CA PHE A 108 -8.76 -17.89 6.18
C PHE A 108 -7.57 -18.16 5.27
N PHE A 109 -6.39 -18.49 5.81
CA PHE A 109 -5.22 -18.83 4.99
C PHE A 109 -5.21 -20.30 4.61
N ARG A 110 -5.29 -20.59 3.31
CA ARG A 110 -5.28 -21.94 2.76
C ARG A 110 -4.55 -22.02 1.42
N PRO A 111 -3.96 -23.19 1.07
CA PRO A 111 -3.24 -23.33 -0.19
C PRO A 111 -4.05 -23.02 -1.45
N ASP A 112 -5.34 -23.38 -1.46
CA ASP A 112 -6.25 -23.13 -2.59
C ASP A 112 -6.70 -21.67 -2.73
N LYS A 113 -6.38 -20.82 -1.74
CA LYS A 113 -6.70 -19.38 -1.69
C LYS A 113 -5.46 -18.50 -1.52
N ALA A 114 -4.26 -19.07 -1.64
CA ALA A 114 -3.00 -18.41 -1.29
C ALA A 114 -2.68 -17.15 -2.11
N ASP A 115 -3.32 -16.97 -3.26
CA ASP A 115 -3.20 -15.83 -4.15
C ASP A 115 -4.46 -14.94 -4.20
N ALA A 116 -5.39 -15.16 -3.28
CA ALA A 116 -6.59 -14.36 -3.08
C ALA A 116 -6.67 -13.83 -1.64
N HIS A 117 -6.49 -14.69 -0.64
CA HIS A 117 -6.56 -14.30 0.77
C HIS A 117 -5.22 -13.71 1.23
N LEU A 118 -5.14 -12.37 1.23
CA LEU A 118 -3.90 -11.64 1.49
C LEU A 118 -3.78 -11.22 2.97
N GLY A 119 -2.58 -11.43 3.54
CA GLY A 119 -2.17 -10.79 4.78
C GLY A 119 -1.41 -9.50 4.48
N LEU A 120 -1.85 -8.38 5.05
CA LEU A 120 -1.13 -7.10 4.95
C LEU A 120 -0.43 -6.80 6.28
N MET A 121 0.88 -6.54 6.23
CA MET A 121 1.66 -6.10 7.38
C MET A 121 2.07 -4.64 7.18
N MET A 122 1.75 -3.79 8.16
CA MET A 122 2.12 -2.38 8.15
C MET A 122 3.10 -2.10 9.29
N ASN A 123 4.28 -1.58 8.91
CA ASN A 123 5.23 -1.05 9.88
C ASN A 123 5.15 0.48 9.84
N LEU A 124 4.96 1.09 11.00
CA LEU A 124 4.92 2.54 11.17
C LEU A 124 6.17 2.95 11.95
N ASP A 125 7.01 3.76 11.31
CA ASP A 125 8.17 4.37 11.95
C ASP A 125 7.95 5.89 12.00
N TRP A 126 7.74 6.41 13.20
CA TRP A 126 7.45 7.82 13.41
C TRP A 126 8.75 8.62 13.49
N PHE A 127 9.38 8.86 12.35
CA PHE A 127 10.50 9.78 12.23
C PHE A 127 9.99 11.23 12.26
N GLN A 128 10.44 12.03 13.24
CA GLN A 128 10.07 13.44 13.41
C GLN A 128 11.23 14.36 13.00
N PRO A 129 11.30 14.87 11.75
CA PRO A 129 12.38 15.75 11.31
C PRO A 129 12.18 17.24 11.71
N TYR A 130 11.82 17.49 12.99
CA TYR A 130 11.86 18.77 13.75
C TYR A 130 10.69 19.77 13.68
N GLU A 131 10.58 20.59 14.75
CA GLU A 131 10.71 22.06 14.68
C GLU A 131 11.49 22.58 15.92
N GLY A 132 12.70 23.13 15.74
CA GLY A 132 13.36 24.01 16.73
C GLY A 132 14.48 23.46 17.63
N THR A 133 14.86 22.18 17.59
CA THR A 133 15.90 21.63 18.49
C THR A 133 17.01 20.89 17.73
N ILE A 134 18.26 21.18 18.08
CA ILE A 134 19.49 20.65 17.45
C ILE A 134 19.91 19.28 18.03
N TYR A 135 19.08 18.65 18.86
CA TYR A 135 19.43 17.41 19.54
C TYR A 135 18.50 16.27 19.12
N SER A 136 19.11 15.25 18.53
CA SER A 136 18.48 14.08 17.91
C SER A 136 18.13 12.98 18.92
N THR A 137 17.77 13.31 20.16
CA THR A 137 17.53 12.30 21.22
C THR A 137 16.38 12.70 22.13
N GLY A 138 15.17 12.29 21.75
CA GLY A 138 13.95 12.33 22.57
C GLY A 138 12.71 12.16 21.68
N PRO A 139 11.94 11.06 21.80
CA PRO A 139 10.71 10.92 21.05
C PRO A 139 9.66 11.83 21.71
N ASP A 140 9.43 13.00 21.14
CA ASP A 140 8.19 13.72 21.41
C ASP A 140 7.06 12.89 20.79
N GLU A 141 6.09 12.49 21.62
CA GLU A 141 4.94 11.73 21.16
C GLU A 141 4.17 12.53 20.09
N VAL A 142 3.96 11.91 18.92
CA VAL A 142 3.24 12.56 17.83
C VAL A 142 1.81 12.85 18.27
N LYS A 143 1.39 14.12 18.22
CA LYS A 143 0.02 14.52 18.58
C LYS A 143 -1.02 13.67 17.84
N LEU A 144 -2.05 13.20 18.55
CA LEU A 144 -3.11 12.32 18.03
C LEU A 144 -3.72 12.78 16.70
N HIS A 145 -4.00 14.08 16.54
CA HIS A 145 -4.58 14.60 15.30
C HIS A 145 -3.67 14.41 14.08
N LYS A 146 -2.34 14.42 14.27
CA LYS A 146 -1.37 14.15 13.21
C LYS A 146 -1.39 12.66 12.87
N VAL A 147 -1.37 11.78 13.87
CA VAL A 147 -1.46 10.33 13.66
C VAL A 147 -2.74 9.95 12.92
N ASN A 148 -3.88 10.46 13.37
CA ASN A 148 -5.18 10.17 12.76
C ASN A 148 -5.27 10.72 11.32
N HIS A 149 -4.63 11.83 11.02
CA HIS A 149 -4.56 12.36 9.65
C HIS A 149 -3.90 11.37 8.67
N TYR A 150 -2.90 10.61 9.12
CA TYR A 150 -2.25 9.58 8.29
C TYR A 150 -2.98 8.24 8.29
N LEU A 151 -3.42 7.78 9.46
CA LEU A 151 -3.96 6.43 9.60
C LEU A 151 -5.41 6.33 9.15
N SER A 152 -6.21 7.39 9.29
CA SER A 152 -7.64 7.31 8.96
C SER A 152 -7.88 6.91 7.49
N PRO A 153 -7.23 7.51 6.48
CA PRO A 153 -7.41 7.08 5.09
C PRO A 153 -7.00 5.62 4.85
N ILE A 154 -5.90 5.19 5.49
CA ILE A 154 -5.39 3.82 5.37
C ILE A 154 -6.38 2.83 5.99
N ILE A 155 -6.88 3.12 7.20
CA ILE A 155 -7.86 2.27 7.89
C ILE A 155 -9.12 2.15 7.06
N THR A 156 -9.64 3.25 6.52
CA THR A 156 -10.83 3.22 5.64
C THR A 156 -10.62 2.33 4.42
N GLU A 157 -9.43 2.34 3.82
CA GLU A 157 -9.12 1.43 2.72
C GLU A 157 -9.02 -0.04 3.17
N LEU A 158 -8.43 -0.32 4.33
CA LEU A 158 -8.34 -1.68 4.87
C LEU A 158 -9.73 -2.24 5.22
N GLU A 159 -10.61 -1.42 5.80
CA GLU A 159 -12.01 -1.78 6.06
C GLU A 159 -12.74 -2.12 4.75
N SER A 160 -12.55 -1.31 3.71
CA SER A 160 -13.14 -1.59 2.39
C SER A 160 -12.57 -2.87 1.74
N LEU A 161 -11.30 -3.19 1.98
CA LEU A 161 -10.65 -4.39 1.43
C LEU A 161 -11.03 -5.66 2.19
N TRP A 162 -11.48 -5.54 3.45
CA TRP A 162 -11.89 -6.68 4.26
C TRP A 162 -13.09 -7.43 3.68
N GLU A 163 -14.00 -6.71 3.02
CA GLU A 163 -15.14 -7.29 2.30
C GLU A 163 -14.76 -7.98 0.98
N GLY A 164 -13.46 -7.96 0.62
CA GLY A 164 -12.93 -8.43 -0.65
C GLY A 164 -13.03 -7.39 -1.76
N VAL A 165 -12.24 -7.60 -2.81
CA VAL A 165 -12.19 -6.71 -3.96
C VAL A 165 -12.12 -7.48 -5.28
N ASN A 166 -12.99 -7.06 -6.21
CA ASN A 166 -12.95 -7.55 -7.58
C ASN A 166 -11.87 -6.80 -8.37
N LEU A 167 -10.83 -7.53 -8.78
CA LEU A 167 -9.87 -7.05 -9.75
C LEU A 167 -10.38 -7.36 -11.16
N ASN A 168 -10.57 -6.33 -11.98
CA ASN A 168 -11.04 -6.49 -13.38
C ASN A 168 -10.15 -7.41 -14.24
N ARG A 169 -8.85 -7.51 -13.91
CA ARG A 169 -7.86 -8.33 -14.63
C ARG A 169 -6.60 -8.50 -13.80
N THR A 170 -6.06 -9.71 -13.77
CA THR A 170 -4.70 -10.03 -13.30
C THR A 170 -3.82 -10.55 -14.44
N ASN A 171 -2.60 -10.96 -14.14
CA ASN A 171 -1.70 -11.57 -15.11
C ASN A 171 -2.17 -12.98 -15.49
N GLU A 172 -2.59 -13.79 -14.52
CA GLU A 172 -3.09 -15.15 -14.73
C GLU A 172 -4.60 -15.22 -15.04
N CYS A 173 -5.39 -14.26 -14.53
CA CYS A 173 -6.84 -14.21 -14.70
C CYS A 173 -7.25 -12.98 -15.53
N PRO A 174 -7.26 -13.07 -16.89
CA PRO A 174 -7.62 -11.95 -17.75
C PRO A 174 -9.09 -11.51 -17.63
N ASN A 175 -9.97 -12.39 -17.14
CA ASN A 175 -11.40 -12.13 -16.94
C ASN A 175 -11.73 -11.56 -15.55
N GLY A 176 -10.71 -11.28 -14.75
CA GLY A 176 -10.85 -10.77 -13.40
C GLY A 176 -10.70 -11.83 -12.33
N LYS A 177 -10.57 -11.38 -11.08
CA LYS A 177 -10.30 -12.20 -9.90
C LYS A 177 -10.81 -11.49 -8.65
N ASP A 178 -11.52 -12.20 -7.80
CA ASP A 178 -11.85 -11.75 -6.45
C ASP A 178 -10.69 -12.11 -5.51
N ILE A 179 -10.23 -11.12 -4.77
CA ILE A 179 -9.20 -11.26 -3.74
C ILE A 179 -9.67 -10.65 -2.43
#